data_AF-A0A9D5CPQ0-F1
#
_entry.id   AF-A0A9D5CPQ0-F1
#
_cell.length_a   1.000
_cell.length_b   1.000
_cell.length_c   1.000
_cell.angle_alpha   90.00
_cell.angle_beta   90.00
_cell.angle_gamma   90.00
#
_symmetry.space_group_name_H-M   'P 1'
#
loop_
_entity.id
_entity.type
_entity.pdbx_description
1 polymer ?
#
loop_
_entity_poly.entity_id
_entity_poly.type
_entity_poly.pdbx_seq_one_letter_code
_entity_poly.pdbx_strand_id
1 'polypeptide(L)'
;MNSQPFGPGSPKSFLAYPRGDFDLESGTFRKPRKPKNSDPGIIRMIKSLRNRIQYFYKLHPLAVFLLSLCFGLTILLVLSIYESRFRTMISQNGELGLGLNSYPLANLQNLVMVAGHSIYTSANCGKIDKEDSWFLEPYQKHPGQAATFVAHIKDGVEAVAKDERALLLFSGGETRKDAGPRSEAQSYWAVAESKGWFGWQDNVRSRALTEEHARDSFENLLFSVCRFRELTGTYPQNITVISYDFKEERFAHLHRSAIGFPESRFSFHGTPTTPDSKEAAMKGEALVRAQFEEDPYGCLGSLHKKRLKRDPFHRVIPYPHGCPELKGLFSYCGSAPYPGTLPWLS
;
A
#
# COMPACT_ATOMS: atom_id res chain seq x y z
N MET A 1 -71.13 -8.04 -26.76
CA MET A 1 -71.38 -6.72 -27.35
C MET A 1 -70.30 -5.76 -26.86
N ASN A 2 -69.64 -5.12 -27.83
CA ASN A 2 -68.83 -3.90 -27.78
C ASN A 2 -67.49 -3.84 -27.03
N SER A 3 -66.52 -3.57 -27.89
CA SER A 3 -65.10 -3.22 -27.84
C SER A 3 -64.74 -1.83 -27.27
N GLN A 4 -63.58 -1.78 -26.59
CA GLN A 4 -62.62 -0.64 -26.42
C GLN A 4 -63.07 0.69 -25.75
N PRO A 5 -62.14 1.53 -25.22
CA PRO A 5 -60.82 1.23 -24.62
C PRO A 5 -60.55 1.94 -23.27
N PHE A 6 -59.51 1.47 -22.58
CA PHE A 6 -58.88 2.09 -21.42
C PHE A 6 -58.17 3.40 -21.79
N GLY A 7 -58.49 4.49 -21.07
CA GLY A 7 -57.63 5.67 -20.95
C GLY A 7 -56.82 5.60 -19.65
N PRO A 8 -55.54 6.04 -19.63
CA PRO A 8 -54.67 5.85 -18.48
C PRO A 8 -54.83 6.98 -17.47
N GLY A 9 -55.13 6.65 -16.21
CA GLY A 9 -55.13 7.62 -15.10
C GLY A 9 -54.40 7.02 -13.91
N SER A 10 -53.13 7.40 -13.73
CA SER A 10 -52.34 7.09 -12.53
C SER A 10 -52.20 8.34 -11.63
N PRO A 11 -51.76 8.18 -10.35
CA PRO A 11 -52.27 8.90 -9.19
C PRO A 11 -51.68 10.30 -8.97
N LYS A 12 -52.43 11.15 -8.24
CA LYS A 12 -51.94 12.44 -7.75
C LYS A 12 -50.85 12.23 -6.70
N SER A 13 -49.62 12.64 -7.01
CA SER A 13 -48.50 12.70 -6.06
C SER A 13 -48.53 13.98 -5.24
N PHE A 14 -48.36 13.82 -3.93
CA PHE A 14 -48.11 14.85 -2.92
C PHE A 14 -46.86 15.68 -3.31
N LEU A 15 -46.98 17.01 -3.35
CA LEU A 15 -45.87 17.94 -3.58
C LEU A 15 -45.43 18.53 -2.24
N ALA A 16 -44.31 18.04 -1.70
CA ALA A 16 -43.58 18.74 -0.64
C ALA A 16 -42.10 18.85 -1.06
N TYR A 17 -41.59 20.08 -0.97
CA TYR A 17 -40.25 20.57 -1.29
C TYR A 17 -39.94 20.92 -2.76
N PRO A 18 -39.81 22.22 -3.09
CA PRO A 18 -39.30 22.64 -4.39
C PRO A 18 -37.79 22.39 -4.47
N ARG A 19 -37.35 21.69 -5.53
CA ARG A 19 -35.94 21.58 -5.92
C ARG A 19 -35.35 22.96 -6.19
N GLY A 20 -34.54 23.44 -5.25
CA GLY A 20 -33.53 24.46 -5.48
C GLY A 20 -32.23 23.93 -4.89
N ASP A 21 -31.13 24.02 -5.64
CA ASP A 21 -29.81 23.60 -5.15
C ASP A 21 -29.42 24.51 -3.97
N PHE A 22 -29.48 23.94 -2.77
CA PHE A 22 -29.04 24.55 -1.53
C PHE A 22 -27.56 24.17 -1.33
N ASP A 23 -26.70 25.18 -1.38
CA ASP A 23 -25.29 25.02 -1.05
C ASP A 23 -25.12 25.03 0.48
N LEU A 24 -24.84 23.87 1.05
CA LEU A 24 -24.83 23.63 2.50
C LEU A 24 -23.71 24.37 3.24
N GLU A 25 -22.64 24.79 2.55
CA GLU A 25 -21.51 25.51 3.16
C GLU A 25 -21.66 27.03 3.16
N SER A 26 -22.50 27.60 2.28
CA SER A 26 -22.62 29.06 2.11
C SER A 26 -23.99 29.65 2.51
N GLY A 27 -24.95 28.82 2.93
CA GLY A 27 -26.19 29.24 3.59
C GLY A 27 -27.12 30.16 2.77
N THR A 28 -26.96 30.25 1.44
CA THR A 28 -27.75 31.15 0.59
C THR A 28 -28.46 30.44 -0.57
N PHE A 29 -29.72 30.79 -0.80
CA PHE A 29 -30.56 30.21 -1.86
C PHE A 29 -30.36 30.92 -3.21
N ARG A 30 -29.94 30.18 -4.26
CA ARG A 30 -29.91 30.68 -5.65
C ARG A 30 -31.26 30.44 -6.34
N LYS A 31 -31.89 31.50 -6.87
CA LYS A 31 -33.15 31.41 -7.63
C LYS A 31 -32.92 30.81 -9.03
N PRO A 32 -33.68 29.78 -9.47
CA PRO A 32 -33.62 29.29 -10.84
C PRO A 32 -34.43 30.20 -11.78
N ARG A 33 -33.79 30.74 -12.83
CA ARG A 33 -34.48 31.39 -13.95
C ARG A 33 -35.19 30.33 -14.80
N LYS A 34 -36.51 30.43 -14.94
CA LYS A 34 -37.30 29.62 -15.89
C LYS A 34 -36.83 29.90 -17.34
N PRO A 35 -36.68 28.87 -18.20
CA PRO A 35 -36.47 29.10 -19.62
C PRO A 35 -37.79 29.55 -20.26
N LYS A 36 -37.73 30.67 -20.98
CA LYS A 36 -38.79 31.12 -21.88
C LYS A 36 -38.73 30.19 -23.10
N ASN A 37 -39.86 29.57 -23.46
CA ASN A 37 -39.97 28.80 -24.70
C ASN A 37 -39.40 29.62 -25.86
N SER A 38 -38.41 29.04 -26.54
CA SER A 38 -37.66 29.64 -27.62
C SER A 38 -38.61 30.03 -28.76
N ASP A 39 -38.67 31.34 -28.93
CA ASP A 39 -39.22 32.08 -30.06
C ASP A 39 -38.76 31.45 -31.40
N PRO A 40 -39.66 31.23 -32.39
CA PRO A 40 -39.31 30.75 -33.74
C PRO A 40 -38.18 31.54 -34.42
N GLY A 41 -37.81 32.72 -33.90
CA GLY A 41 -36.67 33.53 -34.34
C GLY A 41 -35.29 32.85 -34.23
N ILE A 42 -34.97 32.13 -33.15
CA ILE A 42 -33.61 31.55 -32.96
C ILE A 42 -33.37 30.41 -33.96
N ILE A 43 -34.35 29.54 -34.17
CA ILE A 43 -34.27 28.45 -35.16
C ILE A 43 -34.18 29.03 -36.57
N ARG A 44 -34.89 30.14 -36.86
CA ARG A 44 -34.81 30.84 -38.15
C ARG A 44 -33.45 31.53 -38.34
N MET A 45 -32.86 32.07 -37.28
CA MET A 45 -31.55 32.70 -37.28
C MET A 45 -30.42 31.67 -37.43
N ILE A 46 -30.51 30.52 -36.77
CA ILE A 46 -29.57 29.38 -36.96
C ILE A 46 -29.68 28.82 -38.37
N LYS A 47 -30.89 28.68 -38.93
CA LYS A 47 -31.08 28.26 -40.33
C LYS A 47 -30.52 29.30 -41.32
N SER A 48 -30.72 30.59 -41.07
CA SER A 48 -30.14 31.70 -41.86
C SER A 48 -28.61 31.70 -41.82
N LEU A 49 -28.02 31.53 -40.64
CA LEU A 49 -26.58 31.46 -40.45
C LEU A 49 -26.00 30.20 -41.11
N ARG A 50 -26.66 29.04 -40.97
CA ARG A 50 -26.28 27.80 -41.65
C ARG A 50 -26.30 27.94 -43.16
N ASN A 51 -27.33 28.59 -43.72
CA ASN A 51 -27.43 28.80 -45.16
C ASN A 51 -26.36 29.80 -45.66
N ARG A 52 -26.04 30.84 -44.89
CA ARG A 52 -24.93 31.78 -45.19
C ARG A 52 -23.56 31.09 -45.12
N ILE A 53 -23.35 30.23 -44.13
CA ILE A 53 -22.14 29.41 -44.01
C ILE A 53 -22.05 28.44 -45.20
N GLN A 54 -23.12 27.70 -45.51
CA GLN A 54 -23.14 26.81 -46.69
C GLN A 54 -22.89 27.56 -48.00
N TYR A 55 -23.42 28.77 -48.15
CA TYR A 55 -23.17 29.62 -49.31
C TYR A 55 -21.71 30.08 -49.40
N PHE A 56 -21.11 30.47 -48.26
CA PHE A 56 -19.70 30.83 -48.18
C PHE A 56 -18.77 29.64 -48.50
N TYR A 57 -19.10 28.44 -48.01
CA TYR A 57 -18.39 27.19 -48.34
C TYR A 57 -18.47 26.85 -49.83
N LYS A 58 -19.58 27.19 -50.50
CA LYS A 58 -19.77 26.98 -51.95
C LYS A 58 -19.01 27.99 -52.82
N LEU A 59 -18.90 29.25 -52.37
CA LEU A 59 -18.23 30.32 -53.10
C LEU A 59 -16.71 30.35 -52.92
N HIS A 60 -16.22 29.97 -51.73
CA HIS A 60 -14.80 30.07 -51.39
C HIS A 60 -14.24 28.76 -50.83
N PRO A 61 -14.26 27.65 -51.60
CA PRO A 61 -13.78 26.35 -51.14
C PRO A 61 -12.30 26.39 -50.73
N LEU A 62 -11.48 27.19 -51.42
CA LEU A 62 -10.07 27.39 -51.07
C LEU A 62 -9.88 28.13 -49.74
N ALA A 63 -10.67 29.18 -49.46
CA ALA A 63 -10.55 29.93 -48.22
C ALA A 63 -10.97 29.08 -47.00
N VAL A 64 -12.01 28.26 -47.16
CA VAL A 64 -12.43 27.31 -46.12
C VAL A 64 -11.37 26.24 -45.89
N PHE A 65 -10.77 25.69 -46.95
CA PHE A 65 -9.68 24.74 -46.84
C PHE A 65 -8.48 25.33 -46.09
N LEU A 66 -8.07 26.56 -46.44
CA LEU A 66 -6.98 27.26 -45.76
C LEU A 66 -7.29 27.55 -44.28
N LEU A 67 -8.51 27.96 -43.94
CA LEU A 67 -8.93 28.17 -42.56
C LEU A 67 -8.93 26.86 -41.75
N SER A 68 -9.40 25.76 -42.35
CA SER A 68 -9.36 24.44 -41.72
C SER A 68 -7.93 23.94 -41.54
N LEU A 69 -7.05 24.19 -42.51
CA LEU A 69 -5.63 23.83 -42.44
C LEU A 69 -4.93 24.62 -41.34
N CYS A 70 -5.16 25.94 -41.26
CA CYS A 70 -4.63 26.77 -40.18
C CYS A 70 -5.12 26.31 -38.80
N PHE A 71 -6.40 25.95 -38.68
CA PHE A 71 -6.95 25.41 -37.43
C PHE A 71 -6.37 24.04 -37.06
N GLY A 72 -6.14 23.16 -38.05
CA GLY A 72 -5.44 21.88 -37.84
C GLY A 72 -3.99 22.08 -37.39
N LEU A 73 -3.27 23.01 -38.01
CA LEU A 73 -1.89 23.35 -37.67
C LEU A 73 -1.77 23.97 -36.27
N THR A 74 -2.71 24.82 -35.86
CA THR A 74 -2.69 25.38 -34.50
C THR A 74 -2.97 24.31 -33.45
N ILE A 75 -3.88 23.38 -33.69
CA ILE A 75 -4.10 22.23 -32.80
C ILE A 75 -2.84 21.37 -32.70
N LEU A 76 -2.19 21.06 -33.83
CA LEU A 76 -0.94 20.29 -33.84
C LEU A 76 0.19 21.00 -33.11
N LEU A 77 0.33 22.32 -33.26
CA LEU A 77 1.30 23.13 -32.52
C LEU A 77 1.01 23.12 -31.02
N VAL A 78 -0.25 23.28 -30.61
CA VAL A 78 -0.64 23.22 -29.19
C VAL A 78 -0.37 21.83 -28.61
N LEU A 79 -0.70 20.76 -29.33
CA LEU A 79 -0.42 19.38 -28.91
C LEU A 79 1.09 19.12 -28.85
N SER A 80 1.86 19.62 -29.80
CA SER A 80 3.33 19.49 -29.81
C SER A 80 3.99 20.29 -28.68
N ILE A 81 3.49 21.48 -28.37
CA ILE A 81 3.95 22.29 -27.22
C ILE A 81 3.54 21.61 -25.90
N TYR A 82 2.35 21.01 -25.84
CA TYR A 82 1.89 20.27 -24.67
C TYR A 82 2.70 18.98 -24.47
N GLU A 83 2.94 18.22 -25.53
CA GLU A 83 3.76 17.01 -25.51
C GLU A 83 5.22 17.34 -25.18
N SER A 84 5.80 18.40 -25.77
CA SER A 84 7.16 18.83 -25.42
C SER A 84 7.25 19.35 -23.99
N ARG A 85 6.25 20.07 -23.47
CA ARG A 85 6.18 20.46 -22.05
C ARG A 85 6.01 19.24 -21.15
N PHE A 86 5.18 18.27 -21.52
CA PHE A 86 4.99 17.03 -20.78
C PHE A 86 6.26 16.17 -20.79
N ARG A 87 6.94 16.07 -21.93
CA ARG A 87 8.22 15.36 -22.10
C ARG A 87 9.36 16.10 -21.38
N THR A 88 9.36 17.43 -21.37
CA THR A 88 10.31 18.24 -20.58
C THR A 88 9.99 18.19 -19.09
N MET A 89 8.72 18.06 -18.69
CA MET A 89 8.33 17.82 -17.29
C MET A 89 8.68 16.39 -16.85
N ILE A 90 8.57 15.39 -17.72
CA ILE A 90 9.07 14.02 -17.46
C ILE A 90 10.60 14.00 -17.45
N SER A 91 11.26 14.74 -18.34
CA SER A 91 12.73 14.88 -18.37
C SER A 91 13.21 15.61 -17.12
N GLN A 92 12.58 16.72 -16.73
CA GLN A 92 12.88 17.47 -15.51
C GLN A 92 12.49 16.68 -14.25
N ASN A 93 11.43 15.86 -14.26
CA ASN A 93 11.15 14.94 -13.14
C ASN A 93 12.10 13.73 -13.12
N GLY A 94 12.74 13.40 -14.24
CA GLY A 94 13.82 12.40 -14.32
C GLY A 94 15.21 12.97 -14.00
N GLU A 95 15.38 14.29 -14.08
CA GLU A 95 16.67 14.99 -13.96
C GLU A 95 16.74 15.89 -12.70
N LEU A 96 15.60 16.20 -12.06
CA LEU A 96 15.48 16.94 -10.81
C LEU A 96 15.17 15.98 -9.65
N GLY A 97 16.16 15.16 -9.33
CA GLY A 97 16.14 14.22 -8.21
C GLY A 97 17.45 13.45 -7.96
N LEU A 98 18.47 13.59 -8.81
CA LEU A 98 19.84 13.12 -8.58
C LEU A 98 20.71 14.24 -7.97
N GLY A 99 20.17 14.95 -6.99
CA GLY A 99 20.94 15.84 -6.13
C GLY A 99 21.51 15.06 -4.96
N LEU A 100 22.63 14.35 -5.18
CA LEU A 100 23.31 13.49 -4.20
C LEU A 100 22.47 12.26 -3.78
N ASN A 101 23.09 11.09 -3.68
CA ASN A 101 22.50 9.89 -3.06
C ASN A 101 22.28 10.10 -1.55
N SER A 102 21.45 11.07 -1.16
CA SER A 102 21.13 11.35 0.23
C SER A 102 19.99 10.44 0.67
N TYR A 103 20.32 9.18 0.93
CA TYR A 103 19.40 8.28 1.60
C TYR A 103 19.06 8.84 2.99
N PRO A 104 17.78 8.86 3.40
CA PRO A 104 17.33 9.57 4.61
C PRO A 104 17.98 9.05 5.89
N LEU A 105 18.47 7.80 5.87
CA LEU A 105 19.08 7.12 7.01
C LEU A 105 20.43 6.47 6.63
N ALA A 106 21.23 7.13 5.77
CA ALA A 106 22.46 6.58 5.20
C ALA A 106 23.52 6.10 6.23
N ASN A 107 23.47 6.61 7.45
CA ASN A 107 24.40 6.28 8.54
C ASN A 107 24.08 4.97 9.27
N LEU A 108 22.85 4.44 9.10
CA LEU A 108 22.41 3.20 9.73
C LEU A 108 22.93 2.00 8.95
N GLN A 109 23.33 0.96 9.68
CA GLN A 109 23.99 -0.23 9.13
C GLN A 109 23.31 -1.53 9.54
N ASN A 110 22.54 -1.56 10.63
CA ASN A 110 21.97 -2.78 11.18
C ASN A 110 20.44 -2.73 11.06
N LEU A 111 19.82 -3.85 10.70
CA LEU A 111 18.37 -4.00 10.64
C LEU A 111 17.89 -4.70 11.90
N VAL A 112 16.97 -4.08 12.64
CA VAL A 112 16.12 -4.76 13.63
C VAL A 112 14.72 -4.86 13.04
N MET A 113 14.30 -6.07 12.74
CA MET A 113 13.01 -6.36 12.12
C MET A 113 12.07 -6.99 13.14
N VAL A 114 10.92 -6.37 13.37
CA VAL A 114 9.86 -6.90 14.23
C VAL A 114 8.74 -7.44 13.34
N ALA A 115 8.49 -8.73 13.41
CA ALA A 115 7.43 -9.39 12.65
C ALA A 115 6.05 -9.07 13.23
N GLY A 116 5.14 -8.58 12.38
CA GLY A 116 3.74 -8.43 12.70
C GLY A 116 3.02 -9.77 12.81
N HIS A 117 2.04 -9.85 13.72
CA HIS A 117 1.19 -11.05 13.87
C HIS A 117 -0.31 -10.72 14.03
N SER A 118 -0.66 -9.45 14.22
CA SER A 118 -2.02 -8.95 14.44
C SER A 118 -2.06 -7.43 14.27
N ILE A 119 -3.27 -6.88 14.20
CA ILE A 119 -3.52 -5.46 13.97
C ILE A 119 -4.16 -4.88 15.23
N TYR A 120 -3.54 -3.86 15.82
CA TYR A 120 -4.17 -3.05 16.85
C TYR A 120 -5.27 -2.19 16.21
N THR A 121 -6.53 -2.36 16.64
CA THR A 121 -7.70 -1.75 15.98
C THR A 121 -8.31 -0.59 16.75
N SER A 122 -7.94 -0.41 18.02
CA SER A 122 -8.19 0.77 18.88
C SER A 122 -9.56 1.46 18.82
N ALA A 123 -10.60 0.81 18.30
CA ALA A 123 -11.87 1.46 17.96
C ALA A 123 -12.56 2.11 19.17
N ASN A 124 -12.21 1.67 20.39
CA ASN A 124 -12.83 2.09 21.64
C ASN A 124 -11.84 2.69 22.68
N CYS A 125 -10.66 3.16 22.26
CA CYS A 125 -9.61 3.61 23.21
C CYS A 125 -9.29 2.55 24.30
N GLY A 126 -9.34 1.26 23.93
CA GLY A 126 -9.12 0.13 24.81
C GLY A 126 -7.68 0.06 25.34
N LYS A 127 -7.46 -0.78 26.36
CA LYS A 127 -6.10 -1.00 26.88
C LYS A 127 -5.32 -1.85 25.89
N ILE A 128 -4.18 -1.35 25.44
CA ILE A 128 -3.30 -1.99 24.43
C ILE A 128 -2.92 -3.44 24.79
N ASP A 129 -2.84 -3.75 26.07
CA ASP A 129 -2.52 -5.08 26.61
C ASP A 129 -3.72 -6.05 26.64
N LYS A 130 -4.89 -5.64 26.16
CA LYS A 130 -6.11 -6.47 26.12
C LYS A 130 -6.42 -6.98 24.73
N GLU A 131 -6.90 -8.22 24.66
CA GLU A 131 -7.26 -8.94 23.44
C GLU A 131 -8.36 -8.24 22.62
N ASP A 132 -9.28 -7.52 23.28
CA ASP A 132 -10.38 -6.78 22.64
C ASP A 132 -9.92 -5.57 21.80
N SER A 133 -8.68 -5.13 22.01
CA SER A 133 -8.09 -3.99 21.32
C SER A 133 -7.29 -4.40 20.07
N TRP A 134 -7.21 -5.71 19.80
CA TRP A 134 -6.52 -6.30 18.66
C TRP A 134 -7.50 -7.08 17.78
N PHE A 135 -7.25 -7.07 16.48
CA PHE A 135 -7.92 -7.97 15.56
C PHE A 135 -7.24 -9.34 15.61
N LEU A 136 -7.88 -10.30 16.29
CA LEU A 136 -7.34 -11.63 16.56
C LEU A 136 -8.03 -12.71 15.71
N GLU A 137 -7.23 -13.61 15.15
CA GLU A 137 -7.74 -14.87 14.59
C GLU A 137 -8.30 -15.77 15.71
N PRO A 138 -9.18 -16.74 15.43
CA PRO A 138 -9.74 -17.62 16.45
C PRO A 138 -8.69 -18.28 17.35
N TYR A 139 -7.58 -18.75 16.78
CA TYR A 139 -6.49 -19.39 17.56
C TYR A 139 -5.67 -18.41 18.40
N GLN A 140 -5.76 -17.09 18.13
CA GLN A 140 -5.08 -16.04 18.89
C GLN A 140 -5.93 -15.53 20.05
N LYS A 141 -7.20 -15.94 20.17
CA LYS A 141 -8.13 -15.48 21.21
C LYS A 141 -7.93 -16.25 22.51
N HIS A 142 -6.81 -16.00 23.17
CA HIS A 142 -6.52 -16.50 24.51
C HIS A 142 -5.84 -15.42 25.36
N PRO A 143 -5.96 -15.48 26.70
CA PRO A 143 -5.34 -14.51 27.59
C PRO A 143 -3.83 -14.38 27.37
N GLY A 144 -3.31 -13.15 27.40
CA GLY A 144 -1.88 -12.85 27.30
C GLY A 144 -1.36 -12.71 25.86
N GLN A 145 -2.20 -12.95 24.85
CA GLN A 145 -1.79 -12.82 23.45
C GLN A 145 -1.44 -11.38 23.10
N ALA A 146 -2.28 -10.42 23.51
CA ALA A 146 -2.05 -9.00 23.27
C ALA A 146 -0.75 -8.52 23.95
N ALA A 147 -0.50 -8.97 25.18
CA ALA A 147 0.74 -8.68 25.90
C ALA A 147 1.98 -9.20 25.16
N THR A 148 1.88 -10.35 24.49
CA THR A 148 2.99 -10.89 23.67
C THR A 148 3.29 -10.01 22.46
N PHE A 149 2.27 -9.45 21.79
CA PHE A 149 2.50 -8.49 20.72
C PHE A 149 3.18 -7.22 21.21
N VAL A 150 2.78 -6.71 22.38
CA VAL A 150 3.44 -5.56 23.01
C VAL A 150 4.89 -5.89 23.38
N ALA A 151 5.17 -7.13 23.82
CA ALA A 151 6.53 -7.59 24.10
C ALA A 151 7.40 -7.57 22.84
N HIS A 152 6.92 -8.08 21.69
CA HIS A 152 7.65 -7.97 20.42
C HIS A 152 8.04 -6.53 20.10
N ILE A 153 7.11 -5.59 20.28
CA ILE A 153 7.32 -4.16 20.01
C ILE A 153 8.38 -3.60 20.98
N LYS A 154 8.24 -3.89 22.27
CA LYS A 154 9.16 -3.45 23.32
C LYS A 154 10.58 -3.95 23.06
N ASP A 155 10.74 -5.25 22.76
CA ASP A 155 12.04 -5.85 22.54
C ASP A 155 12.73 -5.27 21.29
N GLY A 156 11.96 -4.91 20.26
CA GLY A 156 12.49 -4.18 19.10
C GLY A 156 12.95 -2.78 19.39
N VAL A 157 12.20 -2.05 20.20
CA VAL A 157 12.60 -0.72 20.67
C VAL A 157 13.87 -0.83 21.52
N GLU A 158 13.94 -1.77 22.45
CA GLU A 158 15.10 -1.98 23.32
C GLU A 158 16.34 -2.45 22.55
N ALA A 159 16.16 -3.28 21.51
CA ALA A 159 17.27 -3.70 20.65
C ALA A 159 17.88 -2.51 19.90
N VAL A 160 17.06 -1.64 19.32
CA VAL A 160 17.54 -0.43 18.61
C VAL A 160 18.05 0.65 19.55
N ALA A 161 17.56 0.72 20.79
CA ALA A 161 18.10 1.64 21.80
C ALA A 161 19.55 1.30 22.18
N LYS A 162 19.95 0.02 22.09
CA LYS A 162 21.32 -0.46 22.37
C LYS A 162 22.27 -0.29 21.19
N ASP A 163 21.76 0.02 20.00
CA ASP A 163 22.53 0.17 18.77
C ASP A 163 22.11 1.45 18.01
N GLU A 164 22.90 2.51 18.16
CA GLU A 164 22.69 3.80 17.50
C GLU A 164 22.72 3.72 15.97
N ARG A 165 23.29 2.63 15.41
CA ARG A 165 23.37 2.38 13.96
C ARG A 165 22.28 1.43 13.47
N ALA A 166 21.37 0.99 14.32
CA ALA A 166 20.26 0.15 13.93
C ALA A 166 19.06 0.94 13.36
N LEU A 167 18.33 0.33 12.44
CA LEU A 167 17.03 0.78 11.94
C LEU A 167 15.97 -0.21 12.42
N LEU A 168 14.95 0.28 13.12
CA LEU A 168 13.79 -0.51 13.49
C LEU A 168 12.79 -0.53 12.33
N LEU A 169 12.46 -1.71 11.82
CA LEU A 169 11.35 -1.92 10.90
C LEU A 169 10.30 -2.84 11.52
N PHE A 170 9.10 -2.30 11.77
CA PHE A 170 7.92 -3.14 11.97
C PHE A 170 7.46 -3.63 10.60
N SER A 171 7.31 -4.94 10.42
CA SER A 171 6.99 -5.53 9.12
C SER A 171 5.74 -6.39 9.14
N GLY A 172 4.81 -6.11 8.23
CA GLY A 172 3.57 -6.84 8.06
C GLY A 172 2.49 -5.96 7.42
N GLY A 173 1.83 -6.49 6.39
CA GLY A 173 0.89 -5.73 5.57
C GLY A 173 -0.57 -5.81 5.99
N GLU A 174 -1.44 -5.32 5.11
CA GLU A 174 -2.90 -5.29 5.28
C GLU A 174 -3.54 -6.66 5.01
N THR A 175 -3.21 -7.66 5.83
CA THR A 175 -3.53 -9.07 5.52
C THR A 175 -4.96 -9.50 5.88
N ARG A 176 -5.74 -8.63 6.54
CA ARG A 176 -7.03 -8.99 7.14
C ARG A 176 -8.16 -8.06 6.69
N LYS A 177 -9.06 -8.58 5.85
CA LYS A 177 -10.17 -7.82 5.26
C LYS A 177 -11.03 -7.13 6.31
N ASP A 178 -11.40 -7.87 7.36
CA ASP A 178 -12.34 -7.39 8.38
C ASP A 178 -11.71 -6.42 9.39
N ALA A 179 -10.37 -6.28 9.39
CA ALA A 179 -9.67 -5.28 10.19
C ALA A 179 -9.63 -3.89 9.50
N GLY A 180 -10.05 -3.82 8.24
CA GLY A 180 -9.91 -2.65 7.37
C GLY A 180 -8.50 -2.51 6.76
N PRO A 181 -8.24 -1.45 5.98
CA PRO A 181 -6.97 -1.21 5.31
C PRO A 181 -5.93 -0.69 6.31
N ARG A 182 -5.56 -1.53 7.28
CA ARG A 182 -4.56 -1.26 8.31
C ARG A 182 -3.50 -2.34 8.26
N SER A 183 -2.25 -1.93 8.13
CA SER A 183 -1.13 -2.87 8.14
C SER A 183 -0.76 -3.26 9.57
N GLU A 184 -0.27 -4.49 9.75
CA GLU A 184 0.26 -4.94 11.04
C GLU A 184 1.41 -4.02 11.49
N ALA A 185 2.29 -3.63 10.56
CA ALA A 185 3.41 -2.73 10.78
C ALA A 185 3.00 -1.35 11.31
N GLN A 186 2.03 -0.67 10.67
CA GLN A 186 1.52 0.62 11.16
C GLN A 186 0.93 0.49 12.56
N SER A 187 0.20 -0.61 12.81
CA SER A 187 -0.42 -0.83 14.10
C SER A 187 0.62 -1.02 15.21
N TYR A 188 1.73 -1.70 14.93
CA TYR A 188 2.84 -1.87 15.88
C TYR A 188 3.56 -0.55 16.14
N TRP A 189 3.82 0.24 15.09
CA TRP A 189 4.41 1.57 15.22
C TRP A 189 3.54 2.50 16.08
N ALA A 190 2.22 2.51 15.85
CA ALA A 190 1.27 3.31 16.63
C ALA A 190 1.23 2.88 18.11
N VAL A 191 1.32 1.57 18.38
CA VAL A 191 1.44 1.05 19.75
C VAL A 191 2.73 1.54 20.40
N ALA A 192 3.88 1.46 19.72
CA ALA A 192 5.15 1.96 20.23
C ALA A 192 5.07 3.46 20.58
N GLU A 193 4.48 4.27 19.69
CA GLU A 193 4.28 5.70 19.91
C GLU A 193 3.39 5.97 21.13
N SER A 194 2.25 5.29 21.23
CA SER A 194 1.32 5.45 22.36
C SER A 194 1.91 5.04 23.72
N LYS A 195 2.95 4.17 23.71
CA LYS A 195 3.70 3.74 24.89
C LYS A 195 4.92 4.62 25.17
N GLY A 196 5.07 5.75 24.46
CA GLY A 196 6.22 6.64 24.61
C GLY A 196 7.54 5.93 24.31
N TRP A 197 7.52 4.99 23.36
CA TRP A 197 8.67 4.17 22.99
C TRP A 197 9.34 3.48 24.20
N PHE A 198 8.53 3.12 25.20
CA PHE A 198 9.00 2.45 26.42
C PHE A 198 10.15 3.18 27.14
N GLY A 199 10.19 4.51 27.04
CA GLY A 199 11.23 5.35 27.66
C GLY A 199 12.41 5.70 26.74
N TRP A 200 12.41 5.23 25.48
CA TRP A 200 13.51 5.43 24.52
C TRP A 200 13.16 6.37 23.35
N GLN A 201 12.14 7.23 23.53
CA GLN A 201 11.57 8.04 22.45
C GLN A 201 12.61 8.91 21.72
N ASP A 202 13.45 9.62 22.45
CA ASP A 202 14.45 10.53 21.87
C ASP A 202 15.56 9.79 21.11
N ASN A 203 15.76 8.50 21.39
CA ASN A 203 16.80 7.67 20.79
C ASN A 203 16.30 6.86 19.58
N VAL A 204 15.09 6.30 19.67
CA VAL A 204 14.60 5.27 18.74
C VAL A 204 13.62 5.82 17.72
N ARG A 205 12.73 6.75 18.10
CA ARG A 205 11.59 7.17 17.27
C ARG A 205 12.00 7.65 15.87
N SER A 206 13.11 8.37 15.76
CA SER A 206 13.62 8.91 14.48
C SER A 206 14.19 7.84 13.54
N ARG A 207 14.48 6.64 14.05
CA ARG A 207 15.05 5.50 13.32
C ARG A 207 14.10 4.29 13.33
N ALA A 208 12.79 4.54 13.46
CA ALA A 208 11.77 3.51 13.47
C ALA A 208 10.73 3.76 12.37
N LEU A 209 10.61 2.82 11.44
CA LEU A 209 9.74 2.89 10.27
C LEU A 209 8.97 1.58 10.07
N THR A 210 8.16 1.55 9.01
CA THR A 210 7.29 0.43 8.65
C THR A 210 7.69 -0.20 7.31
N GLU A 211 7.44 -1.50 7.22
CA GLU A 211 7.35 -2.29 5.99
C GLU A 211 5.93 -2.88 5.94
N GLU A 212 5.12 -2.43 4.99
CA GLU A 212 3.65 -2.60 5.05
C GLU A 212 3.07 -3.55 4.01
N HIS A 213 3.91 -4.35 3.36
CA HIS A 213 3.50 -5.18 2.22
C HIS A 213 3.69 -6.67 2.45
N ALA A 214 4.46 -7.08 3.47
CA ALA A 214 4.67 -8.50 3.73
C ALA A 214 3.39 -9.24 4.15
N ARG A 215 3.15 -10.40 3.55
CA ARG A 215 1.95 -11.24 3.78
C ARG A 215 2.28 -12.52 4.53
N ASP A 216 3.55 -12.85 4.68
CA ASP A 216 4.03 -13.96 5.51
C ASP A 216 5.41 -13.69 6.11
N SER A 217 5.94 -14.67 6.86
CA SER A 217 7.23 -14.58 7.54
C SER A 217 8.44 -14.45 6.60
N PHE A 218 8.36 -15.00 5.38
CA PHE A 218 9.46 -14.91 4.42
C PHE A 218 9.50 -13.50 3.82
N GLU A 219 8.34 -13.00 3.37
CA GLU A 219 8.20 -11.63 2.86
C GLU A 219 8.56 -10.62 3.95
N ASN A 220 8.19 -10.87 5.20
CA ASN A 220 8.59 -10.07 6.36
C ASN A 220 10.10 -9.80 6.39
N LEU A 221 10.91 -10.85 6.23
CA LEU A 221 12.37 -10.73 6.21
C LEU A 221 12.85 -10.05 4.91
N LEU A 222 12.49 -10.61 3.75
CA LEU A 222 12.99 -10.17 2.45
C LEU A 222 12.60 -8.71 2.15
N PHE A 223 11.36 -8.33 2.44
CA PHE A 223 10.86 -6.98 2.19
C PHE A 223 11.49 -5.99 3.15
N SER A 224 11.74 -6.36 4.41
CA SER A 224 12.46 -5.50 5.36
C SER A 224 13.90 -5.25 4.92
N VAL A 225 14.59 -6.24 4.35
CA VAL A 225 15.93 -6.07 3.77
C VAL A 225 15.90 -5.08 2.59
N CYS A 226 14.91 -5.22 1.69
CA CYS A 226 14.74 -4.29 0.58
C CYS A 226 14.39 -2.86 1.08
N ARG A 227 13.50 -2.75 2.06
CA ARG A 227 13.10 -1.48 2.68
C ARG A 227 14.26 -0.79 3.39
N PHE A 228 15.13 -1.55 4.04
CA PHE A 228 16.36 -1.04 4.62
C PHE A 228 17.25 -0.41 3.54
N ARG A 229 17.42 -1.10 2.39
CA ARG A 229 18.20 -0.60 1.25
C ARG A 229 17.63 0.68 0.63
N GLU A 230 16.30 0.81 0.57
CA GLU A 230 15.62 2.03 0.13
C GLU A 230 15.92 3.23 1.05
N LEU A 231 16.00 2.98 2.36
CA LEU A 231 16.14 4.03 3.38
C LEU A 231 17.59 4.43 3.64
N THR A 232 18.54 3.51 3.49
CA THR A 232 19.95 3.70 3.89
C THR A 232 20.92 3.73 2.72
N GLY A 233 20.52 3.24 1.54
CA GLY A 233 21.42 3.15 0.40
C GLY A 233 22.33 1.95 0.36
N THR A 234 22.37 1.16 1.43
CA THR A 234 23.19 -0.05 1.54
C THR A 234 22.36 -1.20 2.09
N TYR A 235 22.83 -2.43 1.94
CA TYR A 235 22.20 -3.59 2.57
C TYR A 235 22.66 -3.72 4.03
N PRO A 236 21.83 -4.29 4.92
CA PRO A 236 22.18 -4.37 6.33
C PRO A 236 23.44 -5.23 6.56
N GLN A 237 24.34 -4.72 7.40
CA GLN A 237 25.49 -5.47 7.89
C GLN A 237 25.06 -6.55 8.88
N ASN A 238 24.12 -6.26 9.78
CA ASN A 238 23.55 -7.27 10.68
C ASN A 238 22.03 -7.24 10.60
N ILE A 239 21.40 -8.40 10.78
CA ILE A 239 19.95 -8.52 10.88
C ILE A 239 19.62 -9.15 12.23
N THR A 240 18.82 -8.46 13.02
CA THR A 240 18.16 -9.01 14.21
C THR A 240 16.67 -9.14 13.94
N VAL A 241 16.12 -10.35 14.03
CA VAL A 241 14.68 -10.59 13.88
C VAL A 241 14.05 -10.78 15.25
N ILE A 242 12.90 -10.15 15.46
CA ILE A 242 12.10 -10.25 16.67
C ILE A 242 10.74 -10.82 16.31
N SER A 243 10.44 -11.96 16.91
CA SER A 243 9.21 -12.72 16.65
C SER A 243 8.92 -13.65 17.81
N TYR A 244 7.97 -14.57 17.62
CA TYR A 244 7.78 -15.69 18.53
C TYR A 244 9.00 -16.61 18.59
N ASP A 245 9.37 -17.05 19.79
CA ASP A 245 10.44 -18.01 20.05
C ASP A 245 10.33 -19.29 19.21
N PHE A 246 9.14 -19.86 19.11
CA PHE A 246 8.90 -21.07 18.32
C PHE A 246 9.20 -20.89 16.83
N LYS A 247 9.26 -19.65 16.31
CA LYS A 247 9.56 -19.35 14.89
C LYS A 247 11.06 -19.20 14.60
N GLU A 248 11.92 -19.28 15.60
CA GLU A 248 13.37 -19.08 15.48
C GLU A 248 13.95 -19.94 14.35
N GLU A 249 13.71 -21.25 14.41
CA GLU A 249 14.21 -22.20 13.41
C GLU A 249 13.86 -21.81 11.98
N ARG A 250 12.60 -21.39 11.75
CA ARG A 250 12.14 -20.99 10.43
C ARG A 250 12.83 -19.71 9.94
N PHE A 251 13.04 -18.72 10.81
CA PHE A 251 13.72 -17.49 10.41
C PHE A 251 15.24 -17.70 10.25
N ALA A 252 15.88 -18.30 11.24
CA ALA A 252 17.33 -18.45 11.33
C ALA A 252 17.90 -19.50 10.36
N HIS A 253 17.19 -20.61 10.12
CA HIS A 253 17.71 -21.69 9.28
C HIS A 253 17.06 -21.78 7.90
N LEU A 254 15.78 -21.42 7.75
CA LEU A 254 15.12 -21.46 6.44
C LEU A 254 15.15 -20.10 5.74
N HIS A 255 14.49 -19.07 6.28
CA HIS A 255 14.34 -17.79 5.58
C HIS A 255 15.67 -17.09 5.35
N ARG A 256 16.53 -17.01 6.39
CA ARG A 256 17.89 -16.49 6.27
C ARG A 256 18.68 -17.23 5.19
N SER A 257 18.61 -18.56 5.18
CA SER A 257 19.33 -19.38 4.20
C SER A 257 18.78 -19.21 2.79
N ALA A 258 17.46 -19.09 2.63
CA ALA A 258 16.80 -18.88 1.34
C ALA A 258 17.19 -17.53 0.71
N ILE A 259 17.37 -16.50 1.53
CA ILE A 259 17.96 -15.22 1.08
C ILE A 259 19.50 -15.23 1.11
N GLY A 260 20.16 -16.34 1.43
CA GLY A 260 21.63 -16.43 1.44
C GLY A 260 22.34 -15.46 2.39
N PHE A 261 21.69 -14.99 3.46
CA PHE A 261 22.29 -14.04 4.40
C PHE A 261 23.22 -14.76 5.38
N PRO A 262 24.42 -14.24 5.72
CA PRO A 262 25.38 -14.98 6.55
C PRO A 262 24.89 -15.21 7.97
N GLU A 263 25.08 -16.44 8.47
CA GLU A 263 24.69 -16.84 9.82
C GLU A 263 25.39 -16.00 10.90
N SER A 264 26.68 -15.70 10.73
CA SER A 264 27.46 -14.90 11.68
C SER A 264 27.00 -13.45 11.84
N ARG A 265 26.11 -12.98 10.95
CA ARG A 265 25.56 -11.61 10.96
C ARG A 265 24.04 -11.60 11.19
N PHE A 266 23.46 -12.75 11.48
CA PHE A 266 22.04 -12.92 11.73
C PHE A 266 21.81 -13.28 13.20
N SER A 267 20.87 -12.60 13.85
CA SER A 267 20.46 -12.89 15.22
C SER A 267 18.96 -12.96 15.30
N PHE A 268 18.46 -13.81 16.20
CA PHE A 268 17.03 -13.95 16.45
C PHE A 268 16.76 -13.71 17.93
N HIS A 269 15.68 -12.97 18.22
CA HIS A 269 15.18 -12.77 19.56
C HIS A 269 13.72 -13.21 19.63
N GLY A 270 13.50 -14.31 20.33
CA GLY A 270 12.19 -14.91 20.50
C GLY A 270 11.50 -14.41 21.76
N THR A 271 10.27 -13.90 21.63
CA THR A 271 9.41 -13.70 22.80
C THR A 271 8.57 -14.96 23.02
N PRO A 272 8.38 -15.38 24.27
CA PRO A 272 7.62 -16.59 24.56
C PRO A 272 6.15 -16.43 24.21
N THR A 273 5.56 -17.47 23.65
CA THR A 273 4.11 -17.60 23.58
C THR A 273 3.52 -17.95 24.95
N THR A 274 2.22 -17.75 25.13
CA THR A 274 1.55 -18.10 26.39
C THR A 274 1.59 -19.62 26.64
N PRO A 275 1.72 -20.08 27.90
CA PRO A 275 1.81 -21.52 28.20
C PRO A 275 0.68 -22.36 27.57
N ASP A 276 -0.56 -21.84 27.63
CA ASP A 276 -1.76 -22.52 27.12
C ASP A 276 -1.76 -22.71 25.60
N SER A 277 -1.08 -21.82 24.86
CA SER A 277 -1.01 -21.88 23.39
C SER A 277 0.23 -22.61 22.89
N LYS A 278 1.21 -22.90 23.76
CA LYS A 278 2.56 -23.32 23.37
C LYS A 278 2.58 -24.60 22.55
N GLU A 279 1.89 -25.65 22.99
CA GLU A 279 1.88 -26.93 22.28
C GLU A 279 1.25 -26.81 20.87
N ALA A 280 0.09 -26.15 20.78
CA ALA A 280 -0.59 -25.92 19.51
C ALA A 280 0.24 -25.04 18.55
N ALA A 281 0.91 -24.01 19.09
CA ALA A 281 1.80 -23.14 18.34
C ALA A 281 3.00 -23.90 17.78
N MET A 282 3.67 -24.73 18.61
CA MET A 282 4.80 -25.57 18.18
C MET A 282 4.38 -26.56 17.08
N LYS A 283 3.21 -27.21 17.23
CA LYS A 283 2.69 -28.14 16.22
C LYS A 283 2.35 -27.43 14.92
N GLY A 284 1.67 -26.29 14.99
CA GLY A 284 1.35 -25.47 13.83
C GLY A 284 2.60 -24.96 13.13
N GLU A 285 3.62 -24.57 13.89
CA GLU A 285 4.89 -24.12 13.37
C GLU A 285 5.66 -25.23 12.64
N ALA A 286 5.72 -26.44 13.21
CA ALA A 286 6.38 -27.58 12.57
C ALA A 286 5.82 -27.87 11.17
N LEU A 287 4.50 -27.75 11.00
CA LEU A 287 3.85 -27.91 9.69
C LEU A 287 4.25 -26.82 8.70
N VAL A 288 4.31 -25.56 9.15
CA VAL A 288 4.71 -24.46 8.27
C VAL A 288 6.21 -24.52 7.96
N ARG A 289 7.03 -24.96 8.91
CA ARG A 289 8.47 -25.17 8.69
C ARG A 289 8.71 -26.21 7.59
N ALA A 290 8.04 -27.36 7.67
CA ALA A 290 8.09 -28.38 6.62
C ALA A 290 7.67 -27.84 5.24
N GLN A 291 6.66 -26.95 5.18
CA GLN A 291 6.27 -26.30 3.92
C GLN A 291 7.37 -25.40 3.35
N PHE A 292 8.10 -24.66 4.19
CA PHE A 292 9.22 -23.84 3.73
C PHE A 292 10.51 -24.63 3.48
N GLU A 293 10.64 -25.85 4.02
CA GLU A 293 11.72 -26.77 3.62
C GLU A 293 11.53 -27.24 2.17
N GLU A 294 10.28 -27.51 1.76
CA GLU A 294 9.94 -27.91 0.39
C GLU A 294 9.88 -26.73 -0.59
N ASP A 295 9.41 -25.57 -0.13
CA ASP A 295 9.22 -24.35 -0.91
C ASP A 295 9.84 -23.14 -0.19
N PRO A 296 11.18 -22.98 -0.24
CA PRO A 296 11.91 -21.96 0.52
C PRO A 296 11.49 -20.52 0.23
N TYR A 297 10.92 -20.29 -0.95
CA TYR A 297 10.50 -18.97 -1.42
C TYR A 297 8.98 -18.77 -1.32
N GLY A 298 8.21 -19.78 -0.90
CA GLY A 298 6.74 -19.71 -0.76
C GLY A 298 5.98 -19.50 -2.07
N CYS A 299 6.52 -20.00 -3.19
CA CYS A 299 5.97 -19.82 -4.52
C CYS A 299 4.89 -20.83 -4.91
N LEU A 300 4.78 -21.94 -4.18
CA LEU A 300 3.96 -23.09 -4.53
C LEU A 300 2.93 -23.43 -3.43
N GLY A 301 2.05 -24.37 -3.77
CA GLY A 301 1.21 -25.07 -2.80
C GLY A 301 0.35 -24.19 -1.89
N SER A 302 0.38 -24.51 -0.60
CA SER A 302 -0.41 -23.84 0.45
C SER A 302 0.13 -22.45 0.78
N LEU A 303 1.45 -22.25 0.72
CA LEU A 303 2.11 -20.97 1.03
C LEU A 303 1.71 -19.90 0.02
N HIS A 304 1.79 -20.20 -1.27
CA HIS A 304 1.37 -19.26 -2.31
C HIS A 304 -0.13 -18.92 -2.22
N LYS A 305 -0.99 -19.92 -2.03
CA LYS A 305 -2.44 -19.71 -1.81
C LYS A 305 -2.71 -18.83 -0.60
N LYS A 306 -1.92 -18.98 0.47
CA LYS A 306 -2.03 -18.15 1.67
C LYS A 306 -1.62 -16.71 1.40
N ARG A 307 -0.55 -16.46 0.63
CA ARG A 307 -0.17 -15.10 0.19
C ARG A 307 -1.27 -14.42 -0.62
N LEU A 308 -1.85 -15.12 -1.59
CA LEU A 308 -2.96 -14.59 -2.41
C LEU A 308 -4.17 -14.20 -1.56
N LYS A 309 -4.51 -15.01 -0.54
CA LYS A 309 -5.63 -14.71 0.38
C LYS A 309 -5.34 -13.53 1.32
N ARG A 310 -4.06 -13.24 1.59
CA ARG A 310 -3.60 -12.19 2.49
C ARG A 310 -3.32 -10.87 1.78
N ASP A 311 -3.92 -10.67 0.61
CA ASP A 311 -3.96 -9.38 -0.08
C ASP A 311 -5.42 -8.97 -0.38
N PRO A 312 -6.27 -8.80 0.66
CA PRO A 312 -7.68 -8.49 0.48
C PRO A 312 -7.95 -7.10 -0.12
N PHE A 313 -6.95 -6.21 -0.11
CA PHE A 313 -7.05 -4.84 -0.63
C PHE A 313 -6.31 -4.63 -1.95
N HIS A 314 -5.74 -5.70 -2.52
CA HIS A 314 -5.03 -5.68 -3.80
C HIS A 314 -3.93 -4.61 -3.86
N ARG A 315 -3.08 -4.61 -2.83
CA ARG A 315 -2.00 -3.63 -2.67
C ARG A 315 -0.90 -3.91 -3.69
N VAL A 316 -0.47 -2.88 -4.41
CA VAL A 316 0.72 -2.97 -5.26
C VAL A 316 1.95 -3.15 -4.36
N ILE A 317 2.73 -4.20 -4.61
CA ILE A 317 3.97 -4.48 -3.89
C ILE A 317 5.09 -3.64 -4.54
N PRO A 318 5.78 -2.76 -3.80
CA PRO A 318 6.79 -1.87 -4.39
C PRO A 318 8.08 -2.62 -4.78
N TYR A 319 8.35 -3.77 -4.16
CA TYR A 319 9.59 -4.51 -4.36
C TYR A 319 9.56 -5.34 -5.66
N PRO A 320 10.69 -5.48 -6.37
CA PRO A 320 12.05 -5.07 -5.97
C PRO A 320 12.50 -3.68 -6.47
N HIS A 321 11.59 -2.74 -6.80
CA HIS A 321 11.98 -1.47 -7.43
C HIS A 321 13.01 -0.67 -6.60
N GLY A 322 12.92 -0.71 -5.27
CA GLY A 322 13.88 -0.07 -4.37
C GLY A 322 15.13 -0.87 -4.01
N CYS A 323 15.25 -2.11 -4.50
CA CYS A 323 16.41 -2.98 -4.31
C CYS A 323 16.70 -3.77 -5.61
N PRO A 324 17.09 -3.08 -6.70
CA PRO A 324 17.27 -3.71 -8.01
C PRO A 324 18.30 -4.85 -7.99
N GLU A 325 19.28 -4.82 -7.08
CA GLU A 325 20.28 -5.87 -6.90
C GLU A 325 19.65 -7.20 -6.43
N LEU A 326 18.47 -7.16 -5.79
CA LEU A 326 17.71 -8.35 -5.40
C LEU A 326 16.65 -8.79 -6.42
N LYS A 327 16.55 -8.14 -7.59
CA LYS A 327 15.50 -8.46 -8.59
C LYS A 327 15.43 -9.94 -8.95
N GLY A 328 16.59 -10.58 -9.12
CA GLY A 328 16.66 -12.01 -9.41
C GLY A 328 16.18 -12.88 -8.25
N LEU A 329 16.52 -12.54 -7.01
CA LEU A 329 16.06 -13.23 -5.80
C LEU A 329 14.53 -13.14 -5.65
N PHE A 330 13.95 -11.96 -5.88
CA PHE A 330 12.49 -11.75 -5.83
C PHE A 330 11.72 -12.54 -6.89
N SER A 331 12.38 -12.89 -7.99
CA SER A 331 11.78 -13.64 -9.10
C SER A 331 12.05 -15.15 -9.02
N TYR A 332 12.78 -15.59 -8.00
CA TYR A 332 13.24 -16.97 -7.87
C TYR A 332 12.25 -17.84 -7.09
N CYS A 333 11.99 -19.04 -7.61
CA CYS A 333 11.03 -20.00 -7.07
C CYS A 333 11.53 -21.45 -7.19
N GLY A 334 12.80 -21.68 -6.82
CA GLY A 334 13.41 -23.01 -6.80
C GLY A 334 13.45 -23.64 -5.42
N SER A 335 13.69 -24.95 -5.35
CA SER A 335 13.92 -25.68 -4.08
C SER A 335 15.38 -25.58 -3.60
N ALA A 336 16.32 -25.27 -4.49
CA ALA A 336 17.70 -25.00 -4.15
C ALA A 336 17.91 -23.54 -3.71
N PRO A 337 18.98 -23.21 -2.99
CA PRO A 337 19.35 -21.82 -2.74
C PRO A 337 19.52 -21.02 -4.04
N TYR A 338 19.10 -19.76 -4.03
CA TYR A 338 19.24 -18.84 -5.15
C TYR A 338 20.70 -18.76 -5.63
N PRO A 339 20.98 -19.09 -6.91
CA PRO A 339 22.36 -19.23 -7.39
C PRO A 339 23.01 -17.89 -7.80
N GLY A 340 22.26 -16.79 -7.84
CA GLY A 340 22.77 -15.49 -8.26
C GLY A 340 23.58 -14.78 -7.17
N THR A 341 24.37 -13.78 -7.59
CA THR A 341 25.14 -12.96 -6.66
C THR A 341 24.23 -12.14 -5.75
N LEU A 342 24.57 -12.12 -4.45
CA LEU A 342 23.86 -11.35 -3.43
C LEU A 342 24.81 -10.32 -2.80
N PRO A 343 24.30 -9.13 -2.41
CA PRO A 343 25.13 -7.98 -2.03
C PRO A 343 25.84 -8.12 -0.68
N TRP A 344 25.55 -9.19 0.07
CA TRP A 344 26.14 -9.49 1.38
C TRP A 344 27.12 -10.68 1.35
N LEU A 345 27.41 -11.23 0.17
CA LEU A 345 28.34 -12.34 -0.02
C LEU A 345 29.72 -11.90 -0.55
N SER A 346 29.95 -10.59 -0.70
CA SER A 346 31.19 -9.98 -1.20
C SER A 346 32.14 -9.56 -0.10
#